data_AF-A0A2K3L4C8-F1
#
_entry.id   AF-A0A2K3L4C8-F1
#
_cell.length_a   1.000
_cell.length_b   1.000
_cell.length_c   1.000
_cell.angle_alpha   90.00
_cell.angle_beta   90.00
_cell.angle_gamma   90.00
#
_symmetry.space_group_name_H-M   'P 1'
#
loop_
_entity.id
_entity.type
_entity.pdbx_description
1 polymer ?
#
loop_
_entity_poly.entity_id
_entity_poly.type
_entity_poly.pdbx_seq_one_letter_code
_entity_poly.pdbx_strand_id
1 'polypeptide(L)'
;VMATICEELPPDSVVLVYLSASGKAGVNNGGSSKYSRHKALSQSSDELNSGMSESLNNGKRESSCHHDNYLWFGSKGNSGSNNLYPGDLIPFTRKPLFLIIDSDNSHAFKAGLSKLVYVFPGNCQMEFFRIFWKSNFLCNWHDEELHGAERGETAAIFLSPLRPIFKNPADVNVHNGSQFTFFLTAPLSAFCQMIGLIPNESDTDVYNEAENIIANAFSEWEVILCSSTIMDLVWAQVITDPFLRRLILRFIFCRAVISFFCPPEESELHLPLCLPHLPAYVAPNSEAVRSVVVQLAKHFDVADSFHFTNT
;
A
#
# COMPACT_ATOMS: atom_id res chain seq x y z
N VAL A 1 23.78 11.88 6.98
CA VAL A 1 22.95 13.10 6.82
C VAL A 1 21.50 12.67 7.01
N MET A 2 20.79 13.23 8.00
CA MET A 2 19.45 12.75 8.39
C MET A 2 18.29 13.58 7.81
N ALA A 3 18.60 14.78 7.29
CA ALA A 3 17.70 15.57 6.46
C ALA A 3 18.57 16.42 5.52
N THR A 4 18.15 16.54 4.27
CA THR A 4 18.71 17.47 3.29
C THR A 4 17.58 18.35 2.85
N ILE A 5 17.71 19.68 2.98
CA ILE A 5 16.76 20.60 2.34
C ILE A 5 17.00 20.53 0.83
N CYS A 6 15.92 20.26 0.10
CA CYS A 6 15.87 20.35 -1.35
C CYS A 6 14.93 21.52 -1.67
N GLU A 7 15.51 22.67 -2.02
CA GLU A 7 14.74 23.89 -2.29
C GLU A 7 13.96 23.79 -3.61
N GLU A 8 14.50 23.06 -4.58
CA GLU A 8 13.86 22.83 -5.88
C GLU A 8 14.10 21.39 -6.37
N LEU A 9 13.01 20.68 -6.65
CA LEU A 9 13.04 19.36 -7.30
C LEU A 9 13.20 19.53 -8.82
N PRO A 10 14.07 18.73 -9.49
CA PRO A 10 14.25 18.79 -10.94
C PRO A 10 12.91 18.79 -11.71
N PRO A 11 12.82 19.48 -12.87
CA PRO A 11 11.57 19.60 -13.61
C PRO A 11 10.95 18.23 -13.93
N ASP A 12 11.78 17.27 -14.34
CA ASP A 12 11.37 15.91 -14.75
C ASP A 12 11.43 14.87 -13.62
N SER A 13 11.55 15.28 -12.35
CA SER A 13 11.61 14.34 -11.22
C SER A 13 10.24 13.93 -10.68
N VAL A 14 10.14 12.67 -10.27
CA VAL A 14 8.95 12.10 -9.58
C VAL A 14 9.22 12.04 -8.08
N VAL A 15 8.26 12.47 -7.27
CA VAL A 15 8.29 12.31 -5.81
C VAL A 15 7.76 10.93 -5.46
N LEU A 16 8.55 10.09 -4.79
CA LEU A 16 8.07 8.85 -4.20
C LEU A 16 7.75 9.07 -2.71
N VAL A 17 6.51 8.78 -2.32
CA VAL A 17 6.07 8.75 -0.91
C VAL A 17 5.63 7.33 -0.56
N TYR A 18 6.28 6.75 0.44
CA TYR A 18 5.92 5.44 1.01
C TYR A 18 5.32 5.64 2.40
N LEU A 19 4.08 5.20 2.60
CA LEU A 19 3.35 5.29 3.86
C LEU A 19 2.97 3.89 4.34
N SER A 20 3.47 3.50 5.51
CA SER A 20 3.07 2.26 6.18
C SER A 20 2.41 2.57 7.52
N ALA A 21 1.20 2.05 7.73
CA ALA A 21 0.38 2.34 8.89
C ALA A 21 -0.60 1.19 9.21
N SER A 22 -0.85 0.93 10.49
CA SER A 22 -1.95 0.05 10.88
C SER A 22 -3.24 0.87 10.95
N GLY A 23 -4.19 0.59 10.07
CA GLY A 23 -5.50 1.24 10.00
C GLY A 23 -6.43 0.90 11.17
N LYS A 24 -6.02 0.02 12.08
CA LYS A 24 -6.76 -0.28 13.32
C LYS A 24 -6.44 0.75 14.40
N ALA A 25 -7.31 1.75 14.52
CA ALA A 25 -7.44 2.50 15.76
C ALA A 25 -7.66 1.52 16.93
N GLY A 26 -6.75 1.52 17.90
CA GLY A 26 -6.73 0.52 18.95
C GLY A 26 -7.92 0.61 19.90
N VAL A 27 -8.92 -0.26 19.71
CA VAL A 27 -9.87 -0.59 20.79
C VAL A 27 -9.07 -1.35 21.85
N ASN A 28 -8.70 -0.65 22.92
CA ASN A 28 -8.00 -1.21 24.08
C ASN A 28 -8.92 -2.18 24.87
N ASN A 29 -9.15 -3.36 24.31
CA ASN A 29 -9.68 -4.49 25.06
C ASN A 29 -8.57 -5.00 25.98
N GLY A 30 -8.75 -4.80 27.29
CA GLY A 30 -7.77 -5.11 28.34
C GLY A 30 -7.42 -6.59 28.44
N GLY A 31 -6.50 -7.06 27.59
CA GLY A 31 -5.84 -8.36 27.72
C GLY A 31 -4.76 -8.29 28.80
N SER A 32 -5.08 -8.74 30.01
CA SER A 32 -4.13 -8.79 31.13
C SER A 32 -3.01 -9.81 30.89
N SER A 33 -1.91 -9.36 30.27
CA SER A 33 -0.65 -10.11 30.27
C SER A 33 0.01 -9.99 31.63
N LYS A 34 -0.07 -11.06 32.43
CA LYS A 34 0.51 -11.15 33.76
C LYS A 34 2.04 -11.30 33.67
N TYR A 35 2.76 -10.19 33.54
CA TYR A 35 4.21 -10.22 33.75
C TYR A 35 4.56 -10.37 35.24
N SER A 36 5.55 -11.23 35.50
CA SER A 36 5.94 -11.66 36.85
C SER A 36 6.47 -10.50 37.70
N ARG A 37 6.13 -10.51 38.99
CA ARG A 37 6.70 -9.60 39.99
C ARG A 37 8.14 -10.01 40.29
N HIS A 38 9.10 -9.14 39.97
CA HIS A 38 10.34 -9.04 40.76
C HIS A 38 10.39 -7.68 41.46
N LYS A 39 10.71 -7.74 42.75
CA LYS A 39 10.60 -6.64 43.71
C LYS A 39 12.01 -6.29 44.20
N ALA A 40 12.45 -5.05 44.02
CA ALA A 40 13.64 -4.49 44.65
C ALA A 40 13.33 -3.04 45.09
N LEU A 41 13.88 -2.62 46.24
CA LEU A 41 13.53 -1.36 46.91
C LEU A 41 14.67 -0.34 46.92
N SER A 42 14.34 0.92 46.65
CA SER A 42 14.86 2.16 47.28
C SER A 42 14.06 3.35 46.69
N GLN A 43 13.25 4.11 47.44
CA GLN A 43 13.64 5.32 48.22
C GLN A 43 14.43 6.33 47.35
N SER A 44 14.04 7.61 47.13
CA SER A 44 12.87 8.45 47.48
C SER A 44 12.69 9.54 46.36
N SER A 45 11.88 10.62 46.38
CA SER A 45 10.96 11.27 47.36
C SER A 45 9.96 12.22 46.62
N ASP A 46 9.09 12.87 47.41
CA ASP A 46 8.18 14.04 47.21
C ASP A 46 8.52 15.06 46.08
N GLU A 47 7.59 15.74 45.38
CA GLU A 47 6.42 16.53 45.84
C GLU A 47 5.24 16.64 44.80
N LEU A 48 4.22 17.46 45.12
CA LEU A 48 2.86 17.49 44.55
C LEU A 48 2.60 18.59 43.49
N ASN A 49 1.68 18.37 42.53
CA ASN A 49 0.33 19.01 42.54
C ASN A 49 -0.58 18.83 41.30
N SER A 50 -1.87 18.61 41.60
CA SER A 50 -3.13 19.05 40.93
C SER A 50 -3.34 18.96 39.41
N GLY A 51 -4.45 18.30 39.01
CA GLY A 51 -5.00 18.38 37.65
C GLY A 51 -6.26 17.53 37.41
N MET A 52 -7.30 17.67 38.25
CA MET A 52 -8.53 16.89 38.14
C MET A 52 -9.38 17.33 36.93
N SER A 53 -9.81 16.38 36.08
CA SER A 53 -10.84 16.59 35.07
C SER A 53 -11.56 15.27 34.76
N GLU A 54 -12.51 14.88 35.60
CA GLU A 54 -13.42 13.78 35.29
C GLU A 54 -14.44 14.19 34.21
N SER A 55 -14.61 13.35 33.19
CA SER A 55 -15.89 13.24 32.48
C SER A 55 -16.18 11.79 32.11
N LEU A 56 -16.74 11.06 33.08
CA LEU A 56 -17.42 9.80 32.82
C LEU A 56 -18.64 10.06 31.92
N ASN A 57 -18.71 9.38 30.78
CA ASN A 57 -19.99 9.05 30.15
C ASN A 57 -19.91 7.67 29.51
N ASN A 58 -20.29 6.66 30.29
CA ASN A 58 -20.36 5.27 29.87
C ASN A 58 -21.63 5.05 29.04
N GLY A 59 -21.57 5.38 27.75
CA GLY A 59 -22.66 5.24 26.80
C GLY A 59 -22.46 4.03 25.90
N LYS A 60 -23.11 2.90 26.23
CA LYS A 60 -23.20 1.70 25.40
C LYS A 60 -23.70 2.05 23.99
N ARG A 61 -22.78 2.19 23.03
CA ARG A 61 -23.08 2.43 21.62
C ARG A 61 -22.60 1.26 20.78
N GLU A 62 -23.45 0.86 19.85
CA GLU A 62 -23.19 -0.21 18.90
C GLU A 62 -21.93 0.09 18.11
N SER A 63 -21.17 -0.94 17.75
CA SER A 63 -20.00 -0.84 16.90
C SER A 63 -20.41 -0.58 15.45
N SER A 64 -20.96 0.60 15.19
CA SER A 64 -21.18 1.10 13.83
C SER A 64 -19.82 1.35 13.19
N CYS A 65 -19.44 0.43 12.30
CA CYS A 65 -18.25 0.51 11.47
C CYS A 65 -18.36 1.66 10.46
N HIS A 66 -18.18 2.89 10.96
CA HIS A 66 -17.88 4.03 10.09
C HIS A 66 -16.62 3.69 9.28
N HIS A 67 -16.71 3.81 7.96
CA HIS A 67 -15.54 3.71 7.09
C HIS A 67 -14.67 4.94 7.34
N ASP A 68 -13.73 4.77 8.26
CA ASP A 68 -12.74 5.76 8.64
C ASP A 68 -11.77 5.96 7.47
N ASN A 69 -11.98 7.03 6.70
CA ASN A 69 -11.25 7.27 5.46
C ASN A 69 -9.85 7.88 5.70
N TYR A 70 -9.05 7.27 6.59
CA TYR A 70 -7.72 7.74 6.98
C TYR A 70 -6.74 6.62 7.34
N LEU A 71 -5.45 6.92 7.29
CA LEU A 71 -4.41 6.11 7.94
C LEU A 71 -4.20 6.58 9.37
N TRP A 72 -4.05 5.66 10.32
CA TRP A 72 -3.77 5.97 11.72
C TRP A 72 -2.32 5.65 12.06
N PHE A 73 -1.58 6.66 12.55
CA PHE A 73 -0.17 6.53 12.95
C PHE A 73 0.01 6.39 14.47
N GLY A 74 -1.05 6.01 15.20
CA GLY A 74 -1.04 5.85 16.65
C GLY A 74 -1.44 7.12 17.42
N SER A 75 -1.49 7.03 18.75
CA SER A 75 -1.65 8.19 19.64
C SER A 75 -0.28 8.63 20.16
N LYS A 76 0.11 9.89 19.95
CA LYS A 76 1.43 10.42 20.36
C LYS A 76 1.25 11.61 21.31
N GLY A 77 1.26 11.33 22.61
CA GLY A 77 1.08 12.32 23.65
C GLY A 77 -0.40 12.68 23.91
N ASN A 78 -0.61 13.64 24.81
CA ASN A 78 -1.94 14.05 25.26
C ASN A 78 -2.68 14.81 24.14
N SER A 79 -3.90 14.36 23.80
CA SER A 79 -4.92 15.11 23.03
C SER A 79 -4.73 15.31 21.52
N GLY A 80 -4.15 14.35 20.78
CA GLY A 80 -4.13 14.39 19.30
C GLY A 80 -4.37 13.03 18.63
N SER A 81 -5.19 13.02 17.58
CA SER A 81 -5.35 11.89 16.64
C SER A 81 -4.36 12.04 15.49
N ASN A 82 -3.33 11.18 15.40
CA ASN A 82 -2.40 11.19 14.27
C ASN A 82 -3.01 10.46 13.07
N ASN A 83 -4.01 11.11 12.46
CA ASN A 83 -4.69 10.64 11.28
C ASN A 83 -4.08 11.32 10.04
N LEU A 84 -3.92 10.58 8.96
CA LEU A 84 -3.58 11.12 7.64
C LEU A 84 -4.71 10.79 6.67
N TYR A 85 -5.27 11.82 6.06
CA TYR A 85 -6.36 11.75 5.10
C TYR A 85 -5.83 11.86 3.67
N PRO A 86 -6.57 11.36 2.65
CA PRO A 86 -6.20 11.55 1.24
C PRO A 86 -6.01 13.02 0.82
N GLY A 87 -6.71 13.95 1.47
CA GLY A 87 -6.58 15.39 1.21
C GLY A 87 -5.23 15.99 1.63
N ASP A 88 -4.58 15.41 2.64
CA ASP A 88 -3.31 15.90 3.18
C ASP A 88 -2.14 15.73 2.19
N LEU A 89 -2.34 14.90 1.15
CA LEU A 89 -1.36 14.66 0.09
C LEU A 89 -1.50 15.62 -1.11
N ILE A 90 -2.57 16.43 -1.19
CA ILE A 90 -2.79 17.38 -2.28
C ILE A 90 -1.61 18.38 -2.47
N PRO A 91 -0.99 18.96 -1.42
CA PRO A 91 0.15 19.86 -1.59
C PRO A 91 1.38 19.22 -2.27
N PHE A 92 1.48 17.89 -2.25
CA PHE A 92 2.57 17.13 -2.89
C PHE A 92 2.28 16.81 -4.35
N THR A 93 1.04 16.94 -4.83
CA THR A 93 0.69 16.73 -6.25
C THR A 93 0.97 17.96 -7.11
N ARG A 94 1.79 18.90 -6.65
CA ARG A 94 2.37 19.98 -7.49
C ARG A 94 3.57 19.51 -8.33
N LYS A 95 3.91 18.24 -8.18
CA LYS A 95 4.93 17.48 -8.91
C LYS A 95 4.35 16.08 -9.20
N PRO A 96 4.94 15.30 -10.10
CA PRO A 96 4.51 13.94 -10.37
C PRO A 96 4.72 13.10 -9.11
N LEU A 97 3.66 12.45 -8.64
CA LEU A 97 3.66 11.72 -7.37
C LEU A 97 3.52 10.22 -7.62
N PHE A 98 4.46 9.44 -7.09
CA PHE A 98 4.30 8.00 -6.87
C PHE A 98 3.99 7.81 -5.38
N LEU A 99 2.83 7.26 -5.07
CA LEU A 99 2.38 6.96 -3.72
C LEU A 99 2.31 5.44 -3.50
N ILE A 100 2.89 4.95 -2.40
CA ILE A 100 2.66 3.59 -1.91
C ILE A 100 1.97 3.68 -0.56
N ILE A 101 0.76 3.10 -0.47
CA ILE A 101 0.02 2.94 0.77
C ILE A 101 0.07 1.48 1.20
N ASP A 102 0.78 1.22 2.29
CA ASP A 102 0.96 -0.07 2.92
C ASP A 102 0.17 -0.13 4.24
N SER A 103 -1.10 -0.51 4.15
CA SER A 103 -2.03 -0.52 5.27
C SER A 103 -3.22 -1.46 5.05
N ASP A 104 -3.76 -2.04 6.13
CA ASP A 104 -5.04 -2.74 6.12
C ASP A 104 -6.26 -1.81 5.88
N ASN A 105 -6.04 -0.49 5.80
CA ASN A 105 -7.01 0.50 5.33
C ASN A 105 -6.54 1.27 4.07
N SER A 106 -5.68 0.67 3.25
CA SER A 106 -5.14 1.30 2.03
C SER A 106 -6.23 1.83 1.08
N HIS A 107 -7.37 1.16 1.01
CA HIS A 107 -8.49 1.52 0.14
C HIS A 107 -9.17 2.85 0.49
N ALA A 108 -8.94 3.44 1.68
CA ALA A 108 -9.36 4.82 1.97
C ALA A 108 -8.83 5.83 0.92
N PHE A 109 -7.65 5.55 0.35
CA PHE A 109 -6.98 6.41 -0.64
C PHE A 109 -7.45 6.11 -2.08
N LYS A 110 -8.16 4.99 -2.32
CA LYS A 110 -8.76 4.62 -3.61
C LYS A 110 -9.77 5.66 -4.08
N ALA A 111 -10.71 6.04 -3.19
CA ALA A 111 -11.76 7.00 -3.51
C ALA A 111 -11.25 8.45 -3.51
N GLY A 112 -10.49 8.84 -2.48
CA GLY A 112 -10.02 10.23 -2.32
C GLY A 112 -9.13 10.72 -3.46
N LEU A 113 -8.20 9.89 -3.95
CA LEU A 113 -7.21 10.29 -4.96
C LEU A 113 -7.58 9.88 -6.39
N SER A 114 -8.57 9.01 -6.62
CA SER A 114 -9.05 8.72 -7.99
C SER A 114 -9.48 10.01 -8.74
N LYS A 115 -9.98 11.03 -8.02
CA LYS A 115 -10.30 12.34 -8.60
C LYS A 115 -9.07 13.16 -9.01
N LEU A 116 -7.88 12.91 -8.45
CA LEU A 116 -6.62 13.50 -8.93
C LEU A 116 -6.03 12.75 -10.13
N VAL A 117 -6.34 11.46 -10.28
CA VAL A 117 -5.88 10.66 -11.43
C VAL A 117 -6.62 11.03 -12.73
N TYR A 118 -7.86 11.54 -12.65
CA TYR A 118 -8.73 11.76 -13.83
C TYR A 118 -8.96 13.23 -14.23
N VAL A 119 -8.17 14.20 -13.73
CA VAL A 119 -8.32 15.64 -14.02
C VAL A 119 -6.90 16.26 -14.05
N PHE A 120 -6.39 16.97 -15.06
CA PHE A 120 -7.01 17.86 -16.06
C PHE A 120 -6.39 17.75 -17.48
N PRO A 121 -7.15 17.37 -18.53
CA PRO A 121 -6.89 17.82 -19.89
C PRO A 121 -7.68 19.11 -20.19
N GLY A 122 -6.95 20.20 -20.48
CA GLY A 122 -7.39 21.47 -21.10
C GLY A 122 -8.86 21.95 -21.03
N ASN A 123 -9.07 23.11 -20.40
CA ASN A 123 -10.11 24.09 -20.73
C ASN A 123 -11.59 23.64 -20.69
N CYS A 124 -12.10 23.27 -19.51
CA CYS A 124 -13.56 23.25 -19.25
C CYS A 124 -13.90 23.89 -17.89
N GLN A 125 -15.16 24.34 -17.76
CA GLN A 125 -15.57 25.42 -16.85
C GLN A 125 -15.57 25.09 -15.35
N MET A 126 -15.20 26.10 -14.54
CA MET A 126 -15.16 26.07 -13.06
C MET A 126 -16.51 25.78 -12.37
N GLU A 127 -17.64 25.95 -13.07
CA GLU A 127 -18.98 25.80 -12.48
C GLU A 127 -19.33 24.35 -12.11
N PHE A 128 -18.87 23.36 -12.88
CA PHE A 128 -19.15 21.95 -12.62
C PHE A 128 -18.48 21.45 -11.33
N PHE A 129 -17.31 22.01 -10.98
CA PHE A 129 -16.62 21.74 -9.72
C PHE A 129 -17.49 22.11 -8.52
N ARG A 130 -18.07 23.32 -8.49
CA ARG A 130 -18.90 23.79 -7.36
C ARG A 130 -20.12 22.90 -7.10
N ILE A 131 -20.74 22.35 -8.14
CA ILE A 131 -21.93 21.49 -7.98
C ILE A 131 -21.53 20.08 -7.56
N PHE A 132 -20.56 19.46 -8.22
CA PHE A 132 -20.18 18.08 -7.91
C PHE A 132 -19.42 17.94 -6.57
N TRP A 133 -18.70 18.98 -6.15
CA TRP A 133 -18.08 19.08 -4.82
C TRP A 133 -19.11 19.35 -3.72
N LYS A 134 -20.30 19.90 -4.03
CA LYS A 134 -21.42 20.00 -3.07
C LYS A 134 -22.28 18.73 -3.01
N SER A 135 -22.52 18.06 -4.14
CA SER A 135 -23.49 16.95 -4.21
C SER A 135 -22.99 15.60 -3.68
N ASN A 136 -21.66 15.37 -3.63
CA ASN A 136 -21.07 14.13 -3.11
C ASN A 136 -20.36 14.30 -1.75
N PHE A 137 -20.69 15.36 -1.01
CA PHE A 137 -19.99 15.78 0.21
C PHE A 137 -20.96 16.03 1.36
N LEU A 138 -21.92 15.10 1.53
CA LEU A 138 -22.84 15.04 2.67
C LEU A 138 -22.19 14.39 3.92
N CYS A 139 -20.91 14.06 3.85
CA CYS A 139 -20.09 13.67 4.99
C CYS A 139 -19.31 14.91 5.46
N ASN A 140 -19.61 15.39 6.66
CA ASN A 140 -19.07 16.65 7.22
C ASN A 140 -17.54 16.75 7.13
N TRP A 141 -17.08 17.57 6.20
CA TRP A 141 -15.84 18.32 6.33
C TRP A 141 -16.24 19.75 6.66
N HIS A 142 -15.73 20.30 7.76
CA HIS A 142 -15.89 21.73 8.02
C HIS A 142 -15.09 22.50 6.98
N ASP A 143 -15.69 23.55 6.40
CA ASP A 143 -15.02 24.47 5.49
C ASP A 143 -13.82 25.13 6.18
N GLU A 144 -12.60 24.73 5.79
CA GLU A 144 -11.48 25.66 5.71
C GLU A 144 -11.14 25.83 4.23
N GLU A 145 -11.38 27.03 3.71
CA GLU A 145 -11.25 27.37 2.30
C GLU A 145 -9.79 27.34 1.86
N LEU A 146 -9.37 26.26 1.19
CA LEU A 146 -8.07 26.24 0.50
C LEU A 146 -8.17 27.13 -0.76
N HIS A 147 -7.93 28.44 -0.58
CA HIS A 147 -7.81 29.42 -1.65
C HIS A 147 -6.56 29.15 -2.51
N GLY A 148 -6.66 28.18 -3.41
CA GLY A 148 -5.63 27.87 -4.39
C GLY A 148 -6.24 27.21 -5.62
N ALA A 149 -6.06 27.82 -6.80
CA ALA A 149 -6.36 27.19 -8.09
C ALA A 149 -5.22 26.21 -8.46
N GLU A 150 -4.95 25.26 -7.57
CA GLU A 150 -3.82 24.36 -7.67
C GLU A 150 -4.11 23.27 -8.71
N ARG A 151 -3.47 23.38 -9.88
CA ARG A 151 -3.37 22.27 -10.83
C ARG A 151 -2.56 21.16 -10.18
N GLY A 152 -3.25 20.19 -9.58
CA GLY A 152 -2.66 18.91 -9.23
C GLY A 152 -2.24 18.17 -10.50
N GLU A 153 -1.01 17.69 -10.53
CA GLU A 153 -0.55 16.69 -11.48
C GLU A 153 -1.05 15.32 -11.05
N THR A 154 -1.26 14.46 -12.06
CA THR A 154 -1.79 13.11 -11.89
C THR A 154 -0.78 12.19 -11.18
N ALA A 155 -1.26 11.34 -10.27
CA ALA A 155 -0.42 10.50 -9.41
C ALA A 155 -0.51 9.00 -9.75
N ALA A 156 0.63 8.30 -9.68
CA ALA A 156 0.71 6.84 -9.63
C ALA A 156 0.50 6.40 -8.18
N ILE A 157 -0.39 5.42 -7.95
CA ILE A 157 -0.69 4.94 -6.61
C ILE A 157 -0.67 3.42 -6.59
N PHE A 158 0.07 2.85 -5.63
CA PHE A 158 -0.04 1.45 -5.22
C PHE A 158 -0.70 1.36 -3.86
N LEU A 159 -1.67 0.46 -3.73
CA LEU A 159 -2.37 0.13 -2.50
C LEU A 159 -2.08 -1.33 -2.15
N SER A 160 -1.60 -1.59 -0.94
CA SER A 160 -1.46 -2.94 -0.40
C SER A 160 -2.81 -3.65 -0.32
N PRO A 161 -2.82 -5.00 -0.27
CA PRO A 161 -4.00 -5.75 0.12
C PRO A 161 -4.58 -5.28 1.46
N LEU A 162 -5.89 -5.42 1.64
CA LEU A 162 -6.54 -5.22 2.95
C LEU A 162 -6.24 -6.39 3.90
N ARG A 163 -5.92 -7.57 3.36
CA ARG A 163 -5.50 -8.76 4.09
C ARG A 163 -4.33 -9.44 3.38
N PRO A 164 -3.26 -9.83 4.08
CA PRO A 164 -2.21 -10.66 3.51
C PRO A 164 -2.72 -12.11 3.35
N ILE A 165 -2.10 -12.88 2.45
CA ILE A 165 -2.46 -14.27 2.16
C ILE A 165 -1.25 -15.19 2.35
N PHE A 166 -1.40 -16.33 3.03
CA PHE A 166 -0.32 -17.28 3.28
C PHE A 166 -0.86 -18.70 3.29
N LYS A 167 -0.05 -19.68 2.88
CA LYS A 167 -0.40 -21.11 2.99
C LYS A 167 -0.60 -21.53 4.45
N ASN A 168 0.34 -21.14 5.32
CA ASN A 168 0.31 -21.38 6.77
C ASN A 168 0.60 -20.07 7.53
N PRO A 169 -0.40 -19.34 8.04
CA PRO A 169 -0.16 -18.07 8.74
C PRO A 169 0.52 -18.21 10.11
N ALA A 170 0.59 -19.42 10.68
CA ALA A 170 1.22 -19.68 11.98
C ALA A 170 2.77 -19.68 11.94
N ASP A 171 3.36 -20.01 10.78
CA ASP A 171 4.81 -20.14 10.61
C ASP A 171 5.47 -18.85 10.07
N VAL A 172 4.68 -17.79 9.86
CA VAL A 172 5.11 -16.53 9.24
C VAL A 172 5.96 -15.73 10.22
N ASN A 173 7.29 -15.79 10.05
CA ASN A 173 8.18 -14.93 10.82
C ASN A 173 8.10 -13.47 10.33
N VAL A 174 7.49 -12.60 11.15
CA VAL A 174 7.08 -11.21 10.79
C VAL A 174 8.25 -10.21 10.84
N HIS A 175 9.46 -10.61 10.44
CA HIS A 175 10.66 -9.77 10.57
C HIS A 175 10.84 -8.75 9.42
N ASN A 176 10.13 -8.90 8.29
CA ASN A 176 10.40 -8.15 7.05
C ASN A 176 9.32 -7.10 6.68
N GLY A 177 8.49 -6.67 7.63
CA GLY A 177 7.38 -5.74 7.37
C GLY A 177 6.14 -6.44 6.80
N SER A 178 5.34 -5.74 6.00
CA SER A 178 4.15 -6.33 5.39
C SER A 178 4.51 -7.27 4.24
N GLN A 179 3.62 -8.24 3.93
CA GLN A 179 3.79 -9.11 2.76
C GLN A 179 3.96 -8.29 1.47
N PHE A 180 3.22 -7.18 1.36
CA PHE A 180 3.29 -6.31 0.19
C PHE A 180 4.65 -5.62 0.08
N THR A 181 5.16 -5.06 1.17
CA THR A 181 6.54 -4.52 1.24
C THR A 181 7.57 -5.58 0.87
N PHE A 182 7.38 -6.82 1.33
CA PHE A 182 8.34 -7.89 1.09
C PHE A 182 8.39 -8.28 -0.40
N PHE A 183 7.25 -8.40 -1.08
CA PHE A 183 7.23 -8.57 -2.54
C PHE A 183 7.89 -7.39 -3.30
N LEU A 184 7.66 -6.15 -2.86
CA LEU A 184 8.26 -4.95 -3.46
C LEU A 184 9.78 -4.84 -3.22
N THR A 185 10.35 -5.60 -2.29
CA THR A 185 11.78 -5.55 -1.93
C THR A 185 12.55 -6.81 -2.35
N ALA A 186 11.99 -8.00 -2.14
CA ALA A 186 12.57 -9.31 -2.45
C ALA A 186 11.48 -10.28 -2.99
N PRO A 187 11.15 -10.23 -4.29
CA PRO A 187 9.99 -10.91 -4.87
C PRO A 187 10.03 -12.45 -4.71
N LEU A 188 11.17 -13.10 -4.95
CA LEU A 188 11.29 -14.55 -4.78
C LEU A 188 11.12 -14.96 -3.32
N SER A 189 11.81 -14.28 -2.39
CA SER A 189 11.72 -14.59 -0.96
C SER A 189 10.30 -14.42 -0.42
N ALA A 190 9.57 -13.39 -0.89
CA ALA A 190 8.16 -13.18 -0.57
C ALA A 190 7.24 -14.27 -1.16
N PHE A 191 7.50 -14.70 -2.40
CA PHE A 191 6.82 -15.85 -3.01
C PHE A 191 7.03 -17.12 -2.16
N CYS A 192 8.27 -17.47 -1.85
CA CYS A 192 8.60 -18.66 -1.06
C CYS A 192 7.97 -18.62 0.34
N GLN A 193 8.02 -17.49 1.04
CA GLN A 193 7.33 -17.33 2.32
C GLN A 193 5.81 -17.48 2.19
N MET A 194 5.19 -16.94 1.13
CA MET A 194 3.75 -17.04 0.89
C MET A 194 3.29 -18.50 0.76
N ILE A 195 4.04 -19.31 0.02
CA ILE A 195 3.75 -20.74 -0.21
C ILE A 195 4.27 -21.67 0.91
N GLY A 196 4.93 -21.12 1.94
CA GLY A 196 5.43 -21.88 3.10
C GLY A 196 6.74 -22.64 2.86
N LEU A 197 7.56 -22.24 1.89
CA LEU A 197 8.91 -22.78 1.70
C LEU A 197 9.90 -22.08 2.63
N ILE A 198 10.72 -22.89 3.31
CA ILE A 198 11.85 -22.44 4.12
C ILE A 198 13.13 -22.75 3.32
N PRO A 199 14.01 -21.77 3.05
CA PRO A 199 15.26 -22.02 2.33
C PRO A 199 16.21 -22.92 3.13
N ASN A 200 16.71 -23.99 2.51
CA ASN A 200 17.82 -24.79 3.03
C ASN A 200 19.10 -24.53 2.23
N GLU A 201 20.28 -24.68 2.83
CA GLU A 201 21.56 -24.43 2.16
C GLU A 201 21.79 -25.34 0.93
N SER A 202 21.22 -26.54 0.94
CA SER A 202 21.23 -27.51 -0.18
C SER A 202 20.51 -27.01 -1.43
N ASP A 203 19.58 -26.08 -1.29
CA ASP A 203 18.60 -25.77 -2.34
C ASP A 203 19.06 -24.58 -3.22
N THR A 204 20.28 -24.09 -2.98
CA THR A 204 20.86 -22.89 -3.60
C THR A 204 20.66 -22.83 -5.12
N ASP A 205 20.88 -23.94 -5.84
CA ASP A 205 20.69 -24.00 -7.30
C ASP A 205 19.21 -23.87 -7.73
N VAL A 206 18.28 -24.39 -6.93
CA VAL A 206 16.82 -24.25 -7.16
C VAL A 206 16.41 -22.79 -7.01
N TYR A 207 16.91 -22.09 -5.98
CA TYR A 207 16.64 -20.67 -5.77
C TYR A 207 17.32 -19.79 -6.83
N ASN A 208 18.54 -20.11 -7.27
CA ASN A 208 19.22 -19.41 -8.36
C ASN A 208 18.44 -19.50 -9.68
N GLU A 209 17.92 -20.69 -10.02
CA GLU A 209 17.11 -20.84 -11.23
C GLU A 209 15.75 -20.12 -11.11
N ALA A 210 15.16 -20.08 -9.91
CA ALA A 210 13.96 -19.28 -9.66
C ALA A 210 14.20 -17.76 -9.79
N GLU A 211 15.35 -17.25 -9.34
CA GLU A 211 15.75 -15.86 -9.61
C GLU A 211 15.96 -15.61 -11.11
N ASN A 212 16.56 -16.55 -11.85
CA ASN A 212 16.69 -16.45 -13.32
C ASN A 212 15.33 -16.34 -14.01
N ILE A 213 14.35 -17.16 -13.61
CA ILE A 213 12.97 -17.10 -14.13
C ILE A 213 12.36 -15.71 -13.91
N ILE A 214 12.48 -15.15 -12.70
CA ILE A 214 11.95 -13.83 -12.36
C ILE A 214 12.71 -12.70 -13.07
N ALA A 215 14.04 -12.79 -13.19
CA ALA A 215 14.88 -11.79 -13.86
C ALA A 215 14.61 -11.73 -15.37
N ASN A 216 14.42 -12.88 -16.02
CA ASN A 216 14.04 -12.97 -17.42
C ASN A 216 12.65 -12.37 -17.65
N ALA A 217 11.67 -12.74 -16.82
CA ALA A 217 10.32 -12.19 -16.84
C ALA A 217 10.30 -10.67 -16.67
N PHE A 218 11.07 -10.12 -15.72
CA PHE A 218 11.14 -8.68 -15.48
C PHE A 218 11.75 -7.95 -16.68
N SER A 219 12.73 -8.54 -17.36
CA SER A 219 13.33 -8.00 -18.57
C SER A 219 12.33 -7.98 -19.74
N GLU A 220 11.52 -9.03 -19.89
CA GLU A 220 10.44 -9.09 -20.89
C GLU A 220 9.35 -8.04 -20.61
N TRP A 221 8.84 -7.99 -19.38
CA TRP A 221 7.79 -7.04 -19.00
C TRP A 221 8.27 -5.59 -19.03
N GLU A 222 9.56 -5.33 -18.77
CA GLU A 222 10.18 -4.02 -18.97
C GLU A 222 10.11 -3.60 -20.45
N VAL A 223 10.43 -4.50 -21.38
CA VAL A 223 10.30 -4.23 -22.82
C VAL A 223 8.84 -3.98 -23.20
N ILE A 224 7.88 -4.76 -22.68
CA ILE A 224 6.44 -4.56 -22.93
C ILE A 224 5.98 -3.17 -22.43
N LEU A 225 6.37 -2.78 -21.21
CA LEU A 225 6.02 -1.48 -20.63
C LEU A 225 6.65 -0.30 -21.39
N CYS A 226 7.93 -0.38 -21.72
CA CYS A 226 8.67 0.69 -22.38
C CYS A 226 8.36 0.83 -23.88
N SER A 227 7.83 -0.23 -24.53
CA SER A 227 7.45 -0.20 -25.96
C SER A 227 5.96 0.08 -26.20
N SER A 228 5.12 0.05 -25.16
CA SER A 228 3.69 0.33 -25.30
C SER A 228 3.43 1.80 -25.66
N THR A 229 2.80 2.03 -26.81
CA THR A 229 2.28 3.35 -27.22
C THR A 229 0.93 3.68 -26.59
N ILE A 230 0.29 2.70 -25.94
CA ILE A 230 -1.02 2.82 -25.29
C ILE A 230 -0.81 2.68 -23.78
N MET A 231 -0.50 3.80 -23.14
CA MET A 231 -0.23 3.86 -21.71
C MET A 231 -0.66 5.23 -21.17
N ASP A 232 -1.14 5.25 -19.93
CA ASP A 232 -1.48 6.49 -19.22
C ASP A 232 -0.23 7.38 -19.07
N LEU A 233 -0.41 8.70 -19.16
CA LEU A 233 0.67 9.68 -19.04
C LEU A 233 1.39 9.57 -17.68
N VAL A 234 0.65 9.22 -16.61
CA VAL A 234 1.21 8.90 -15.29
C VAL A 234 2.27 7.80 -15.39
N TRP A 235 1.90 6.67 -15.99
CA TRP A 235 2.81 5.52 -16.11
C TRP A 235 3.95 5.81 -17.08
N ALA A 236 3.69 6.51 -18.18
CA ALA A 236 4.71 6.94 -19.13
C ALA A 236 5.79 7.80 -18.47
N GLN A 237 5.41 8.73 -17.59
CA GLN A 237 6.37 9.54 -16.83
C GLN A 237 7.12 8.70 -15.79
N VAL A 238 6.41 7.92 -14.98
CA VAL A 238 7.00 7.12 -13.90
C VAL A 238 7.99 6.05 -14.41
N ILE A 239 7.71 5.43 -15.56
CA ILE A 239 8.57 4.37 -16.14
C ILE A 239 9.91 4.91 -16.63
N THR A 240 10.06 6.23 -16.84
CA THR A 240 11.36 6.82 -17.19
C THR A 240 12.41 6.59 -16.10
N ASP A 241 12.02 6.58 -14.83
CA ASP A 241 12.90 6.32 -13.70
C ASP A 241 13.19 4.80 -13.53
N PRO A 242 14.46 4.35 -13.57
CA PRO A 242 14.80 2.92 -13.47
C PRO A 242 14.46 2.26 -12.12
N PHE A 243 14.39 3.03 -11.03
CA PHE A 243 14.04 2.51 -9.71
C PHE A 243 12.52 2.33 -9.58
N LEU A 244 11.73 3.31 -10.02
CA LEU A 244 10.27 3.21 -10.05
C LEU A 244 9.80 2.14 -11.06
N ARG A 245 10.49 1.99 -12.20
CA ARG A 245 10.26 0.88 -13.13
C ARG A 245 10.47 -0.49 -12.48
N ARG A 246 11.57 -0.68 -11.74
CA ARG A 246 11.83 -1.91 -10.97
C ARG A 246 10.75 -2.18 -9.93
N LEU A 247 10.23 -1.13 -9.30
CA LEU A 247 9.14 -1.21 -8.33
C LEU A 247 7.81 -1.63 -8.99
N ILE A 248 7.52 -1.14 -10.20
CA ILE A 248 6.35 -1.55 -11.00
C ILE A 248 6.44 -3.03 -11.39
N LEU A 249 7.60 -3.52 -11.85
CA LEU A 249 7.79 -4.92 -12.21
C LEU A 249 7.56 -5.86 -11.02
N ARG A 250 8.07 -5.50 -9.84
CA ARG A 250 7.81 -6.23 -8.58
C ARG A 250 6.35 -6.18 -8.15
N PHE A 251 5.66 -5.06 -8.38
CA PHE A 251 4.21 -4.96 -8.14
C PHE A 251 3.40 -5.85 -9.09
N ILE A 252 3.75 -5.91 -10.38
CA ILE A 252 3.11 -6.79 -11.37
C ILE A 252 3.23 -8.25 -10.90
N PHE A 253 4.44 -8.67 -10.52
CA PHE A 253 4.68 -10.00 -9.95
C PHE A 253 3.86 -10.27 -8.69
N CYS A 254 3.92 -9.37 -7.70
CA CYS A 254 3.15 -9.44 -6.46
C CYS A 254 1.65 -9.67 -6.73
N ARG A 255 1.08 -8.82 -7.59
CA ARG A 255 -0.33 -8.85 -7.95
C ARG A 255 -0.71 -10.14 -8.69
N ALA A 256 0.14 -10.61 -9.59
CA ALA A 256 -0.09 -11.84 -10.34
C ALA A 256 -0.05 -13.08 -9.44
N VAL A 257 1.01 -13.21 -8.65
CA VAL A 257 1.20 -14.29 -7.67
C VAL A 257 0.01 -14.38 -6.72
N ILE A 258 -0.40 -13.25 -6.11
CA ILE A 258 -1.55 -13.23 -5.20
C ILE A 258 -2.85 -13.54 -5.94
N SER A 259 -3.03 -13.07 -7.19
CA SER A 259 -4.27 -13.34 -7.95
C SER A 259 -4.50 -14.81 -8.29
N PHE A 260 -3.42 -15.58 -8.49
CA PHE A 260 -3.53 -17.02 -8.73
C PHE A 260 -3.52 -17.84 -7.43
N PHE A 261 -2.97 -17.31 -6.34
CA PHE A 261 -2.97 -17.98 -5.04
C PHE A 261 -4.28 -17.76 -4.23
N CYS A 262 -4.98 -16.65 -4.48
CA CYS A 262 -6.23 -16.32 -3.80
C CYS A 262 -7.44 -17.04 -4.43
N PRO A 263 -8.35 -17.62 -3.63
CA PRO A 263 -9.65 -18.09 -4.12
C PRO A 263 -10.45 -16.95 -4.78
N PRO A 264 -11.17 -17.21 -5.90
CA PRO A 264 -11.89 -16.17 -6.64
C PRO A 264 -12.86 -15.34 -5.78
N GLU A 265 -13.50 -15.97 -4.79
CA GLU A 265 -14.52 -15.37 -3.93
C GLU A 265 -14.00 -14.24 -3.03
N GLU A 266 -12.70 -14.23 -2.69
CA GLU A 266 -12.11 -13.26 -1.74
C GLU A 266 -11.09 -12.31 -2.39
N SER A 267 -11.04 -12.29 -3.73
CA SER A 267 -10.02 -11.57 -4.51
C SER A 267 -9.91 -10.07 -4.21
N GLU A 268 -11.02 -9.35 -3.98
CA GLU A 268 -10.99 -7.90 -3.70
C GLU A 268 -10.30 -7.51 -2.37
N LEU A 269 -10.21 -8.43 -1.40
CA LEU A 269 -9.59 -8.17 -0.10
C LEU A 269 -8.07 -8.43 -0.12
N HIS A 270 -7.63 -9.35 -0.97
CA HIS A 270 -6.26 -9.86 -1.01
C HIS A 270 -5.44 -9.29 -2.17
N LEU A 271 -6.06 -8.75 -3.22
CA LEU A 271 -5.33 -8.19 -4.36
C LEU A 271 -4.75 -6.80 -4.06
N PRO A 272 -3.45 -6.56 -4.31
CA PRO A 272 -2.93 -5.21 -4.35
C PRO A 272 -3.50 -4.46 -5.57
N LEU A 273 -3.79 -3.18 -5.40
CA LEU A 273 -4.38 -2.32 -6.44
C LEU A 273 -3.40 -1.26 -6.91
N CYS A 274 -3.53 -0.85 -8.17
CA CYS A 274 -2.83 0.29 -8.74
C CYS A 274 -3.84 1.25 -9.40
N LEU A 275 -3.56 2.56 -9.29
CA LEU A 275 -4.30 3.64 -9.95
C LEU A 275 -3.29 4.60 -10.63
N PRO A 276 -3.50 4.99 -11.91
CA PRO A 276 -4.45 4.40 -12.85
C PRO A 276 -4.12 2.92 -13.11
N HIS A 277 -5.02 2.15 -13.72
CA HIS A 277 -4.72 0.74 -13.98
C HIS A 277 -3.56 0.58 -14.98
N LEU A 278 -2.66 -0.38 -14.72
CA LEU A 278 -1.59 -0.76 -15.64
C LEU A 278 -2.17 -1.38 -16.93
N PRO A 279 -1.46 -1.31 -18.07
CA PRO A 279 -1.91 -1.87 -19.35
C PRO A 279 -2.27 -3.36 -19.28
N ALA A 280 -3.25 -3.79 -20.06
CA ALA A 280 -3.75 -5.18 -20.06
C ALA A 280 -2.66 -6.22 -20.40
N TYR A 281 -1.61 -5.84 -21.14
CA TYR A 281 -0.47 -6.69 -21.48
C TYR A 281 0.32 -7.19 -20.24
N VAL A 282 0.25 -6.46 -19.12
CA VAL A 282 0.86 -6.84 -17.83
C VAL A 282 -0.20 -7.13 -16.74
N ALA A 283 -1.45 -7.38 -17.14
CA ALA A 283 -2.46 -7.91 -16.22
C ALA A 283 -2.13 -9.37 -15.86
N PRO A 284 -2.51 -9.87 -14.66
CA PRO A 284 -2.18 -11.24 -14.24
C PRO A 284 -2.54 -12.34 -15.24
N ASN A 285 -3.67 -12.19 -15.93
CA ASN A 285 -4.17 -13.16 -16.90
C ASN A 285 -3.53 -13.02 -18.30
N SER A 286 -2.62 -12.07 -18.53
CA SER A 286 -1.90 -11.99 -19.80
C SER A 286 -0.94 -13.17 -19.91
N GLU A 287 -0.69 -13.63 -21.15
CA GLU A 287 0.18 -14.80 -21.38
C GLU A 287 1.59 -14.60 -20.81
N ALA A 288 2.18 -13.42 -21.04
CA ALA A 288 3.51 -13.04 -20.57
C ALA A 288 3.65 -13.02 -19.02
N VAL A 289 2.57 -12.73 -18.29
CA VAL A 289 2.59 -12.71 -16.82
C VAL A 289 2.19 -14.08 -16.24
N ARG A 290 1.16 -14.71 -16.80
CA ARG A 290 0.64 -16.01 -16.35
C ARG A 290 1.65 -17.13 -16.55
N SER A 291 2.36 -17.15 -17.67
CA SER A 291 3.37 -18.18 -17.98
C SER A 291 4.44 -18.28 -16.89
N VAL A 292 4.92 -17.14 -16.40
CA VAL A 292 5.96 -17.01 -15.37
C VAL A 292 5.49 -17.54 -14.03
N VAL A 293 4.26 -17.20 -13.59
CA VAL A 293 3.72 -17.72 -12.32
C VAL A 293 3.48 -19.24 -12.42
N VAL A 294 3.00 -19.73 -13.56
CA VAL A 294 2.86 -21.18 -13.82
C VAL A 294 4.23 -21.88 -13.82
N GLN A 295 5.25 -21.29 -14.44
CA GLN A 295 6.60 -21.85 -14.48
C GLN A 295 7.21 -21.91 -13.07
N LEU A 296 7.12 -20.83 -12.30
CA LEU A 296 7.65 -20.74 -10.94
C LEU A 296 6.93 -21.71 -9.99
N ALA A 297 5.60 -21.82 -10.08
CA ALA A 297 4.83 -22.75 -9.27
C ALA A 297 5.14 -24.23 -9.60
N LYS A 298 5.46 -24.55 -10.87
CA LYS A 298 5.95 -25.88 -11.27
C LYS A 298 7.38 -26.15 -10.82
N HIS A 299 8.26 -25.15 -10.89
CA HIS A 299 9.67 -25.25 -10.48
C HIS A 299 9.81 -25.63 -9.00
N PHE A 300 8.90 -25.12 -8.16
CA PHE A 300 8.84 -25.43 -6.73
C PHE A 300 7.88 -26.58 -6.36
N ASP A 301 7.30 -27.29 -7.33
CA ASP A 301 6.31 -28.37 -7.12
C ASP A 301 5.11 -27.96 -6.24
N VAL A 302 4.61 -26.73 -6.44
CA VAL A 302 3.47 -26.16 -5.71
C VAL A 302 2.31 -25.73 -6.62
N ALA A 303 2.30 -26.17 -7.88
CA ALA A 303 1.27 -25.78 -8.87
C ALA A 303 -0.18 -26.02 -8.38
N ASP A 304 -0.41 -27.08 -7.60
CA ASP A 304 -1.71 -27.41 -6.99
C ASP A 304 -2.20 -26.39 -5.95
N SER A 305 -1.30 -25.51 -5.47
CA SER A 305 -1.65 -24.40 -4.57
C SER A 305 -2.10 -23.13 -5.31
N PHE A 306 -2.24 -23.17 -6.64
CA PHE A 306 -2.61 -22.03 -7.48
C PHE A 306 -3.80 -22.33 -8.40
N HIS A 307 -4.71 -21.37 -8.51
CA HIS A 307 -5.93 -21.43 -9.32
C HIS A 307 -5.70 -20.89 -10.74
N PHE A 308 -4.94 -21.62 -11.53
CA PHE A 308 -4.75 -21.29 -12.95
C PHE A 308 -6.01 -21.64 -13.76
N THR A 309 -6.84 -20.64 -14.07
CA THR A 309 -7.94 -20.82 -15.02
C THR A 309 -7.39 -21.17 -16.40
N ASN A 310 -7.93 -22.22 -17.04
CA ASN A 310 -7.67 -22.50 -18.44
C ASN A 310 -8.52 -21.55 -19.29
N THR A 311 -7.86 -20.58 -19.90
CA THR A 311 -8.37 -19.77 -21.01
C THR A 311 -8.37 -20.56 -22.30
#